data_AF-A0A7S1K979-F1
#
_entry.id   AF-A0A7S1K979-F1
#
_cell.length_a   1.000
_cell.length_b   1.000
_cell.length_c   1.000
_cell.angle_alpha   90.00
_cell.angle_beta   90.00
_cell.angle_gamma   90.00
#
_symmetry.space_group_name_H-M   'P 1'
#
loop_
_entity.id
_entity.type
_entity.pdbx_description
1 polymer ?
#
loop_
_entity_poly.entity_id
_entity_poly.type
_entity_poly.pdbx_seq_one_letter_code
_entity_poly.pdbx_strand_id
1 'polypeptide(L)'
;CKAVAFCGAACQSVAWRVHRWECSAIQAVHPRCPTPSLRLLVQIISRLLVGDGGSSSTLTLDSFMALKGDPDGLTDGQKEGFAAVSCLAEKMLRATSVGNRCPAQTTLLAALCKVSCNAFSICDEELRPVGLGFYPDAAVLNHSSLPAVVCG
;
A
#
# COMPACT_ATOMS: atom_id res chain seq x y z
N CYS A 1 -7.23 -0.43 17.35
CA CYS A 1 -8.39 -0.46 16.43
C CYS A 1 -9.18 -1.79 16.41
N LYS A 2 -8.79 -2.86 17.12
CA LYS A 2 -9.39 -4.21 17.00
C LYS A 2 -9.28 -4.86 15.60
N ALA A 3 -8.40 -4.35 14.74
CA ALA A 3 -8.21 -4.84 13.37
C ALA A 3 -6.81 -5.41 13.09
N VAL A 4 -5.91 -5.36 14.08
CA VAL A 4 -4.57 -5.94 14.00
C VAL A 4 -4.30 -6.73 15.29
N ALA A 5 -3.57 -7.83 15.15
CA ALA A 5 -3.11 -8.65 16.25
C ALA A 5 -1.57 -8.70 16.25
N PHE A 6 -0.98 -8.88 17.42
CA PHE A 6 0.46 -8.97 17.60
C PHE A 6 0.80 -10.23 18.38
N CYS A 7 2.00 -10.76 18.15
CA CYS A 7 2.51 -11.92 18.88
C CYS A 7 2.54 -11.71 20.42
N GLY A 8 2.71 -10.44 20.84
CA GLY A 8 2.81 -10.03 22.23
C GLY A 8 3.16 -8.55 22.37
N ALA A 9 3.31 -8.08 23.60
CA ALA A 9 3.57 -6.66 23.91
C ALA A 9 4.84 -6.12 23.25
N ALA A 10 5.89 -6.94 23.12
CA ALA A 10 7.13 -6.56 22.43
C ALA A 10 6.88 -6.27 20.94
N CYS A 11 6.24 -7.19 20.21
CA CYS A 11 5.83 -7.00 18.81
C CYS A 11 4.97 -5.74 18.64
N GLN A 12 3.98 -5.55 19.54
CA GLN A 12 3.10 -4.38 19.51
C GLN A 12 3.88 -3.07 19.68
N SER A 13 4.84 -3.04 20.61
CA SER A 13 5.61 -1.83 20.94
C SER A 13 6.50 -1.40 19.77
N VAL A 14 7.14 -2.36 19.09
CA VAL A 14 7.93 -2.11 17.88
C VAL A 14 7.03 -1.63 16.74
N ALA A 15 5.90 -2.31 16.51
CA ALA A 15 4.97 -1.97 15.46
C ALA A 15 4.24 -0.63 15.70
N TRP A 16 4.18 -0.14 16.93
CA TRP A 16 3.42 1.07 17.29
C TRP A 16 3.86 2.31 16.54
N ARG A 17 5.14 2.45 16.19
CA ARG A 17 5.65 3.58 15.39
C ARG A 17 4.92 3.71 14.05
N VAL A 18 4.61 2.58 13.42
CA VAL A 18 3.87 2.51 12.16
C VAL A 18 2.35 2.45 12.41
N HIS A 19 1.94 1.60 13.35
CA HIS A 19 0.52 1.38 13.60
C HIS A 19 -0.20 2.60 14.18
N ARG A 20 0.48 3.48 14.93
CA ARG A 20 -0.18 4.63 15.60
C ARG A 20 -0.96 5.50 14.62
N TRP A 21 -0.36 5.88 13.50
CA TRP A 21 -1.03 6.71 12.50
C TRP A 21 -1.98 5.89 11.62
N GLU A 22 -1.64 4.62 11.34
CA GLU A 22 -2.50 3.70 10.59
C GLU A 22 -3.79 3.35 11.36
N CYS A 23 -3.75 3.31 12.69
CA CYS A 23 -4.87 2.95 13.55
C CYS A 23 -6.06 3.90 13.34
N SER A 24 -5.81 5.20 13.24
CA SER A 24 -6.85 6.20 12.98
C SER A 24 -7.45 6.04 11.57
N ALA A 25 -6.61 5.79 10.57
CA ALA A 25 -7.05 5.52 9.20
C ALA A 25 -7.94 4.26 9.13
N ILE A 26 -7.56 3.17 9.80
CA ILE A 26 -8.37 1.95 9.85
C ILE A 26 -9.73 2.21 10.54
N GLN A 27 -9.74 2.99 11.62
CA GLN A 27 -10.99 3.32 12.30
C GLN A 27 -11.95 4.13 11.43
N ALA A 28 -11.44 4.95 10.50
CA ALA A 28 -12.27 5.77 9.61
C ALA A 28 -13.16 4.94 8.65
N VAL A 29 -12.78 3.69 8.39
CA VAL A 29 -13.53 2.78 7.50
C VAL A 29 -14.32 1.69 8.24
N HIS A 30 -14.27 1.66 9.57
CA HIS A 30 -15.06 0.74 10.39
C HIS A 30 -16.58 0.83 10.07
N PRO A 31 -17.34 -0.28 10.02
CA PRO A 31 -16.97 -1.66 10.38
C PRO A 31 -16.22 -2.44 9.30
N ARG A 32 -15.82 -1.81 8.19
CA ARG A 32 -15.07 -2.49 7.13
C ARG A 32 -13.62 -2.68 7.58
N CYS A 33 -13.11 -3.89 7.44
CA CYS A 33 -11.70 -4.19 7.59
C CYS A 33 -10.98 -3.94 6.25
N PRO A 34 -10.00 -3.01 6.18
CA PRO A 34 -9.31 -2.74 4.93
C PRO A 34 -8.44 -3.94 4.51
N THR A 35 -8.45 -4.24 3.21
CA THR A 35 -7.63 -5.32 2.64
C THR A 35 -6.13 -5.00 2.73
N PRO A 36 -5.24 -6.00 2.65
CA PRO A 36 -3.78 -5.77 2.62
C PRO A 36 -3.35 -4.76 1.54
N SER A 37 -3.90 -4.86 0.32
CA SER A 37 -3.60 -3.94 -0.78
C SER A 37 -4.05 -2.50 -0.50
N LEU A 38 -5.22 -2.31 0.12
CA LEU A 38 -5.71 -0.99 0.53
C LEU A 38 -4.81 -0.39 1.62
N ARG A 39 -4.43 -1.19 2.63
CA ARG A 39 -3.49 -0.74 3.67
C ARG A 39 -2.14 -0.35 3.07
N LEU A 40 -1.59 -1.18 2.17
CA LEU A 40 -0.33 -0.90 1.50
C LEU A 40 -0.39 0.38 0.67
N LEU A 41 -1.46 0.60 -0.10
CA LEU A 41 -1.68 1.85 -0.85
C LEU A 41 -1.66 3.07 0.07
N VAL A 42 -2.44 3.06 1.16
CA VAL A 42 -2.49 4.17 2.12
C VAL A 42 -1.11 4.40 2.74
N GLN A 43 -0.36 3.34 3.03
CA GLN A 43 0.99 3.45 3.59
C GLN A 43 1.98 4.08 2.61
N ILE A 44 1.98 3.65 1.34
CA ILE A 44 2.84 4.20 0.29
C ILE A 44 2.55 5.69 0.10
N ILE A 45 1.29 6.06 -0.13
CA ILE A 45 0.89 7.46 -0.36
C ILE A 45 1.21 8.32 0.86
N SER A 46 0.95 7.84 2.08
CA SER A 46 1.28 8.60 3.29
C SER A 46 2.77 8.88 3.41
N ARG A 47 3.64 7.88 3.15
CA ARG A 47 5.10 8.06 3.19
C ARG A 47 5.58 9.03 2.11
N LEU A 48 5.07 8.90 0.89
CA LEU A 48 5.41 9.79 -0.23
C LEU A 48 5.00 11.24 0.02
N LEU A 49 3.88 11.47 0.70
CA LEU A 49 3.38 12.81 1.01
C LEU A 49 4.04 13.46 2.23
N VAL A 50 4.40 12.69 3.26
CA VAL A 50 5.15 13.23 4.40
C VAL A 50 6.52 13.73 3.94
N GLY A 51 7.11 13.08 2.93
CA GLY A 51 8.49 13.27 2.55
C GLY A 51 9.39 12.47 3.48
N ASP A 52 10.47 11.95 2.94
CA ASP A 52 11.39 11.13 3.69
C ASP A 52 12.18 12.00 4.69
N GLY A 53 11.85 11.91 5.97
CA GLY A 53 12.54 12.58 7.07
C GLY A 53 13.92 11.98 7.38
N GLY A 54 14.66 11.50 6.37
CA GLY A 54 16.06 11.05 6.50
C GLY A 54 16.35 9.57 6.23
N SER A 55 15.47 8.79 5.59
CA SER A 55 15.74 7.42 5.15
C SER A 55 15.79 7.27 3.61
N SER A 56 16.96 7.56 3.04
CA SER A 56 17.51 7.17 1.71
C SER A 56 16.61 6.33 0.80
N SER A 57 15.43 6.81 0.47
CA SER A 57 14.49 6.16 -0.43
C SER A 57 14.37 7.06 -1.65
N THR A 58 14.84 6.56 -2.78
CA THR A 58 14.80 7.24 -4.09
C THR A 58 13.36 7.36 -4.64
N LEU A 59 12.38 6.71 -3.99
CA LEU A 59 11.00 6.69 -4.43
C LEU A 59 10.31 8.02 -4.12
N THR A 60 10.07 8.80 -5.17
CA THR A 60 9.19 9.97 -5.18
C THR A 60 7.78 9.59 -5.65
N LEU A 61 6.79 10.46 -5.41
CA LEU A 61 5.45 10.27 -5.96
C LEU A 61 5.47 10.15 -7.48
N ASP A 62 6.28 10.96 -8.17
CA ASP A 62 6.41 10.90 -9.63
C ASP A 62 6.99 9.57 -10.09
N SER A 63 8.07 9.09 -9.46
CA SER A 63 8.69 7.80 -9.81
C SER A 63 7.75 6.63 -9.52
N PHE A 64 6.98 6.68 -8.42
CA PHE A 64 5.95 5.70 -8.12
C PHE A 64 4.86 5.72 -9.18
N MET A 65 4.37 6.91 -9.55
CA MET A 65 3.35 7.07 -10.58
C MET A 65 3.84 6.74 -11.99
N ALA A 66 5.15 6.60 -12.22
CA ALA A 66 5.70 6.11 -13.48
C ALA A 66 5.67 4.57 -13.63
N LEU A 67 5.42 3.81 -12.56
CA LEU A 67 5.37 2.35 -12.61
C LEU A 67 4.22 1.81 -13.46
N LYS A 68 4.35 0.60 -13.99
CA LYS A 68 3.28 -0.07 -14.74
C LYS A 68 2.08 -0.37 -13.83
N GLY A 69 0.86 -0.09 -14.29
CA GLY A 69 -0.38 -0.39 -13.54
C GLY A 69 -1.45 -1.17 -14.32
N ASP A 70 -1.25 -1.41 -15.62
CA ASP A 70 -2.13 -2.19 -16.50
C ASP A 70 -3.66 -2.03 -16.27
N PRO A 71 -4.21 -0.80 -16.31
CA PRO A 71 -5.63 -0.57 -16.10
C PRO A 71 -6.51 -1.18 -17.21
N ASP A 72 -5.95 -1.36 -18.42
CA ASP A 72 -6.64 -1.92 -19.58
C ASP A 72 -6.84 -3.44 -19.45
N GLY A 73 -5.98 -4.12 -18.68
CA GLY A 73 -6.14 -5.53 -18.34
C GLY A 73 -7.28 -5.84 -17.36
N LEU A 74 -7.95 -4.81 -16.81
CA LEU A 74 -9.05 -4.98 -15.87
C LEU A 74 -10.40 -5.14 -16.58
N THR A 75 -11.18 -6.13 -16.13
CA THR A 75 -12.61 -6.24 -16.48
C THR A 75 -13.42 -5.10 -15.85
N ASP A 76 -14.62 -4.82 -16.36
CA ASP A 76 -15.43 -3.72 -15.84
C ASP A 76 -15.82 -3.92 -14.36
N GLY A 77 -16.11 -5.16 -13.95
CA GLY A 77 -16.35 -5.46 -12.53
C GLY A 77 -15.11 -5.23 -11.65
N GLN A 78 -13.90 -5.50 -12.16
CA GLN A 78 -12.66 -5.16 -11.45
C GLN A 78 -12.45 -3.65 -11.37
N LYS A 79 -12.77 -2.90 -12.43
CA LYS A 79 -12.69 -1.43 -12.41
C LYS A 79 -13.63 -0.84 -11.36
N GLU A 80 -14.86 -1.32 -11.25
CA GLU A 80 -15.80 -0.93 -10.19
C GLU A 80 -15.25 -1.24 -8.79
N GLY A 81 -14.69 -2.44 -8.61
CA GLY A 81 -14.03 -2.84 -7.35
C GLY A 81 -12.86 -1.92 -7.00
N PHE A 82 -12.00 -1.60 -7.96
CA PHE A 82 -10.87 -0.69 -7.78
C PHE A 82 -11.33 0.74 -7.47
N ALA A 83 -12.39 1.23 -8.13
CA ALA A 83 -13.00 2.51 -7.82
C ALA A 83 -13.51 2.56 -6.38
N ALA A 84 -14.21 1.51 -5.92
CA ALA A 84 -14.69 1.41 -4.55
C ALA A 84 -13.52 1.38 -3.53
N VAL A 85 -12.45 0.64 -3.82
CA VAL A 85 -11.24 0.62 -2.98
C VAL A 85 -10.54 1.98 -2.96
N SER A 86 -10.49 2.70 -4.08
CA SER A 86 -9.90 4.05 -4.15
C SER A 86 -10.67 5.06 -3.27
N CYS A 87 -11.99 4.96 -3.20
CA CYS A 87 -12.82 5.78 -2.31
C CYS A 87 -12.54 5.47 -0.83
N LEU A 88 -12.35 4.19 -0.48
CA LEU A 88 -11.92 3.82 0.87
C LEU A 88 -10.51 4.34 1.19
N ALA A 89 -9.59 4.30 0.23
CA ALA A 89 -8.24 4.83 0.39
C ALA A 89 -8.27 6.33 0.68
N GLU A 90 -9.09 7.09 -0.06
CA GLU A 90 -9.30 8.51 0.17
C GLU A 90 -9.80 8.77 1.60
N LYS A 91 -10.82 8.04 2.04
CA LYS A 91 -11.36 8.17 3.40
C LYS A 91 -10.31 7.88 4.48
N MET A 92 -9.50 6.83 4.28
CA MET A 92 -8.40 6.47 5.17
C MET A 92 -7.33 7.56 5.21
N LEU A 93 -6.89 8.08 4.06
CA LEU A 93 -5.87 9.13 3.95
C LEU A 93 -6.32 10.44 4.60
N ARG A 94 -7.59 10.83 4.41
CA ARG A 94 -8.16 12.03 5.04
C ARG A 94 -8.18 11.97 6.57
N ALA A 95 -8.16 10.78 7.15
CA ALA A 95 -8.06 10.58 8.60
C ALA A 95 -6.61 10.56 9.12
N THR A 96 -5.60 10.69 8.25
CA THR A 96 -4.19 10.77 8.66
C THR A 96 -3.70 12.23 8.68
N SER A 97 -2.45 12.43 9.13
CA SER A 97 -1.79 13.74 9.11
C SER A 97 -1.59 14.31 7.69
N VAL A 98 -1.66 13.47 6.65
CA VAL A 98 -1.56 13.92 5.25
C VAL A 98 -2.91 14.22 4.60
N GLY A 99 -4.02 14.22 5.36
CA GLY A 99 -5.36 14.36 4.81
C GLY A 99 -5.60 15.60 3.94
N ASN A 100 -4.96 16.74 4.27
CA ASN A 100 -5.04 17.97 3.47
C ASN A 100 -4.29 17.90 2.13
N ARG A 101 -3.40 16.92 1.97
CA ARG A 101 -2.62 16.65 0.75
C ARG A 101 -3.09 15.39 0.04
N CYS A 102 -4.28 14.88 0.38
CA CYS A 102 -4.83 13.68 -0.23
C CYS A 102 -4.94 13.88 -1.76
N PRO A 103 -4.38 12.97 -2.58
CA PRO A 103 -4.48 13.06 -4.02
C PRO A 103 -5.92 12.95 -4.51
N ALA A 104 -6.17 13.37 -5.75
CA ALA A 104 -7.46 13.17 -6.41
C ALA A 104 -7.77 11.67 -6.54
N GLN A 105 -9.07 11.34 -6.61
CA GLN A 105 -9.54 9.96 -6.71
C GLN A 105 -8.96 9.22 -7.94
N THR A 106 -8.82 9.91 -9.08
CA THR A 106 -8.21 9.36 -10.30
C THR A 106 -6.74 8.97 -10.07
N THR A 107 -5.99 9.76 -9.31
CA THR A 107 -4.61 9.44 -8.90
C THR A 107 -4.57 8.24 -7.97
N LEU A 108 -5.50 8.14 -7.01
CA LEU A 108 -5.59 7.00 -6.09
C LEU A 108 -5.95 5.70 -6.82
N LEU A 109 -6.85 5.78 -7.80
CA LEU A 109 -7.19 4.64 -8.66
C LEU A 109 -5.97 4.15 -9.45
N ALA A 110 -5.25 5.07 -10.11
CA ALA A 110 -4.04 4.74 -10.84
C ALA A 110 -2.93 4.20 -9.92
N ALA A 111 -2.82 4.72 -8.70
CA ALA A 111 -1.91 4.20 -7.69
C ALA A 111 -2.28 2.78 -7.25
N LEU A 112 -3.56 2.47 -7.09
CA LEU A 112 -4.03 1.12 -6.75
C LEU A 112 -3.70 0.10 -7.85
N CYS A 113 -3.84 0.50 -9.12
CA CYS A 113 -3.40 -0.30 -10.27
C CYS A 113 -1.91 -0.62 -10.19
N LYS A 114 -1.07 0.38 -9.87
CA LYS A 114 0.39 0.19 -9.69
C LYS A 114 0.73 -0.70 -8.50
N VAL A 115 0.03 -0.56 -7.37
CA VAL A 115 0.20 -1.48 -6.24
C VAL A 115 -0.15 -2.90 -6.65
N SER A 116 -1.25 -3.11 -7.38
CA SER A 116 -1.68 -4.44 -7.82
C SER A 116 -0.68 -5.12 -8.75
N CYS A 117 0.05 -4.35 -9.58
CA CYS A 117 1.06 -4.90 -10.49
C CYS A 117 2.46 -5.06 -9.88
N ASN A 118 2.79 -4.33 -8.82
CA ASN A 118 4.17 -4.22 -8.33
C ASN A 118 4.36 -4.58 -6.85
N ALA A 119 3.28 -4.93 -6.15
CA ALA A 119 3.39 -5.43 -4.79
C ALA A 119 3.85 -6.89 -4.77
N PHE A 120 4.67 -7.22 -3.77
CA PHE A 120 5.26 -8.53 -3.60
C PHE A 120 4.63 -9.22 -2.39
N SER A 121 4.22 -10.48 -2.56
CA SER A 121 3.82 -11.32 -1.45
C SER A 121 5.03 -11.61 -0.57
N ILE A 122 4.93 -11.28 0.71
CA ILE A 122 5.92 -11.66 1.71
C ILE A 122 5.49 -13.02 2.24
N CYS A 123 6.40 -13.99 2.17
CA CYS A 123 6.14 -15.35 2.64
C CYS A 123 6.96 -15.68 3.89
N ASP A 124 6.46 -16.65 4.66
CA ASP A 124 7.24 -17.28 5.72
C ASP A 124 8.24 -18.31 5.16
N GLU A 125 8.95 -19.01 6.06
CA GLU A 125 9.93 -20.04 5.71
C GLU A 125 9.35 -21.23 4.94
N GLU A 126 8.03 -21.41 4.99
CA GLU A 126 7.28 -22.46 4.29
C GLU A 126 6.66 -21.93 2.98
N LEU A 127 7.07 -20.73 2.52
CA LEU A 127 6.54 -20.04 1.34
C LEU A 127 5.05 -19.69 1.42
N ARG A 128 4.46 -19.64 2.62
CA ARG A 128 3.07 -19.24 2.80
C ARG A 128 2.95 -17.72 2.83
N PRO A 129 2.02 -17.11 2.09
CA PRO A 129 1.87 -15.66 2.07
C PRO A 129 1.37 -15.15 3.43
N VAL A 130 2.19 -14.34 4.10
CA VAL A 130 1.89 -13.72 5.40
C VAL A 130 1.68 -12.21 5.31
N GLY A 131 2.04 -11.59 4.19
CA GLY A 131 1.89 -10.15 4.01
C GLY A 131 2.09 -9.68 2.58
N LEU A 132 1.95 -8.37 2.40
CA LEU A 132 2.17 -7.69 1.13
C LEU A 132 3.17 -6.55 1.35
N GLY A 133 4.23 -6.54 0.55
CA GLY A 133 5.31 -5.55 0.59
C GLY A 133 5.42 -4.78 -0.72
N PHE A 134 6.04 -3.61 -0.64
CA PHE A 134 6.40 -2.82 -1.81
C PHE A 134 7.89 -2.47 -1.73
N TYR A 135 8.65 -2.88 -2.73
CA TYR A 135 10.10 -2.74 -2.80
C TYR A 135 10.45 -1.96 -4.06
N PRO A 136 10.72 -0.65 -3.97
CA PRO A 136 10.91 0.23 -5.12
C PRO A 136 11.92 -0.30 -6.15
N ASP A 137 13.09 -0.75 -5.69
CA ASP A 137 14.16 -1.23 -6.56
C ASP A 137 13.78 -2.53 -7.29
N ALA A 138 13.02 -3.41 -6.62
CA ALA A 138 12.52 -4.64 -7.23
C ALA A 138 11.29 -4.39 -8.13
N ALA A 139 10.46 -3.39 -7.82
CA ALA A 139 9.28 -3.04 -8.59
C ALA A 139 9.64 -2.62 -10.03
N VAL A 140 10.81 -1.99 -10.24
CA VAL A 140 11.33 -1.66 -11.56
C VAL A 140 11.60 -2.94 -12.40
N LEU A 141 11.96 -4.05 -11.75
CA LEU A 141 12.34 -5.31 -12.41
C LEU A 141 11.15 -6.21 -12.78
N ASN A 142 9.96 -5.97 -12.20
CA ASN A 142 8.72 -6.71 -12.52
C ASN A 142 8.25 -6.56 -13.99
N HIS A 143 8.98 -5.80 -14.80
CA HIS A 143 8.80 -5.66 -16.24
C HIS A 143 9.27 -6.89 -17.06
N SER A 144 9.95 -7.86 -16.44
CA SER A 144 10.58 -8.97 -17.17
C SER A 144 9.70 -10.23 -17.14
N SER A 145 9.20 -10.70 -18.29
CA SER A 145 8.47 -11.96 -18.47
C SER A 145 9.30 -13.24 -18.21
N LEU A 146 10.44 -13.09 -17.50
CA LEU A 146 11.38 -14.12 -17.11
C LEU A 146 11.88 -13.75 -15.71
N PRO A 147 11.57 -14.52 -14.65
CA PRO A 147 12.06 -14.19 -13.32
C PRO A 147 13.54 -14.56 -13.24
N ALA A 148 14.43 -13.56 -13.30
CA ALA A 148 15.87 -13.78 -13.17
C ALA A 148 16.39 -13.61 -11.73
N VAL A 149 15.55 -13.22 -10.76
CA VAL A 149 16.01 -12.93 -9.40
C VAL A 149 14.99 -13.38 -8.36
N VAL A 150 15.44 -14.22 -7.42
CA VAL A 150 14.75 -14.50 -6.16
C VAL A 150 15.19 -13.43 -5.17
N CYS A 151 14.26 -12.60 -4.68
CA CYS A 151 14.53 -11.71 -3.55
C CYS A 151 14.33 -12.52 -2.26
N GLY A 152 15.43 -12.93 -1.64
CA GLY A 152 15.47 -13.57 -0.32
C GLY A 152 15.91 -12.59 0.77
#